data_AF-A0A840P7U8-F1
#
_entry.id   AF-A0A840P7U8-F1
#
_cell.length_a   1.000
_cell.length_b   1.000
_cell.length_c   1.000
_cell.angle_alpha   90.00
_cell.angle_beta   90.00
_cell.angle_gamma   90.00
#
_symmetry.space_group_name_H-M   'P 1'
#
loop_
_entity.id
_entity.type
_entity.pdbx_description
1 polymer ?
#
loop_
_entity_poly.entity_id
_entity_poly.type
_entity_poly.pdbx_seq_one_letter_code
_entity_poly.pdbx_strand_id
1 'polypeptide(L)'
;MIGAGVRLERYEQAGVERGGFLLGRVHAREGRYVVEVLRAVEDAGGPATRTSWTFATTSLLGLRDAMNGHRLVGWFHTHPGDAPPHPSPADTALHRDLFGHPWQIAALISPAGITCYRLAGEELRECPWSPTPA
;
A
#
# COMPACT_ATOMS: atom_id res chain seq x y z
N MET A 1 -0.23 -4.68 -17.31
CA MET A 1 -1.05 -3.72 -16.56
C MET A 1 -1.53 -4.46 -15.31
N ILE A 2 -1.13 -4.00 -14.12
CA ILE A 2 -1.58 -4.56 -12.84
C ILE A 2 -2.91 -3.88 -12.53
N GLY A 3 -3.95 -4.65 -12.25
CA GLY A 3 -5.25 -4.16 -11.80
C GLY A 3 -5.40 -4.45 -10.32
N ALA A 4 -5.45 -3.43 -9.48
CA ALA A 4 -5.71 -3.58 -8.05
C ALA A 4 -7.21 -3.34 -7.75
N GLY A 5 -7.89 -4.32 -7.19
CA GLY A 5 -9.21 -4.14 -6.60
C GLY A 5 -9.04 -3.68 -5.16
N VAL A 6 -9.27 -2.40 -4.84
CA VAL A 6 -9.01 -1.87 -3.50
C VAL A 6 -10.30 -1.44 -2.83
N ARG A 7 -10.68 -2.14 -1.75
CA ARG A 7 -11.72 -1.69 -0.81
C ARG A 7 -11.04 -0.99 0.37
N LEU A 8 -10.87 0.32 0.26
CA LEU A 8 -10.44 1.18 1.36
C LEU A 8 -11.67 1.91 1.88
N GLU A 9 -12.11 1.56 3.08
CA GLU A 9 -13.14 2.32 3.78
C GLU A 9 -12.54 3.69 4.16
N ARG A 10 -13.31 4.75 3.92
CA ARG A 10 -12.89 6.16 3.89
C ARG A 10 -12.07 6.54 5.14
N TYR A 11 -10.76 6.76 4.99
CA TYR A 11 -9.91 7.28 6.07
C TYR A 11 -10.11 8.79 6.21
N GLU A 12 -10.59 9.23 7.36
CA GLU A 12 -10.73 10.65 7.69
C GLU A 12 -9.38 11.21 8.18
N GLN A 13 -8.94 12.30 7.55
CA GLN A 13 -7.59 12.83 7.71
C GLN A 13 -7.43 13.66 8.98
N ALA A 14 -6.81 13.07 10.00
CA ALA A 14 -6.34 13.79 11.18
C ALA A 14 -4.85 14.12 11.07
N GLY A 15 -4.47 15.13 10.26
CA GLY A 15 -3.22 15.92 10.32
C GLY A 15 -1.84 15.21 10.36
N VAL A 16 -1.79 13.88 10.35
CA VAL A 16 -0.60 13.04 10.52
C VAL A 16 -0.66 11.91 9.50
N GLU A 17 0.44 11.66 8.80
CA GLU A 17 0.54 10.53 7.88
C GLU A 17 0.36 9.22 8.64
N ARG A 18 -0.59 8.39 8.20
CA ARG A 18 -0.80 7.03 8.70
C ARG A 18 -0.45 6.05 7.61
N GLY A 19 0.12 4.91 8.00
CA GLY A 19 0.44 3.83 7.09
C GLY A 19 0.01 2.47 7.63
N GLY A 20 0.01 1.50 6.74
CA GLY A 20 -0.36 0.14 7.09
C GLY A 20 -0.14 -0.85 5.96
N PHE A 21 -0.57 -2.08 6.20
CA PHE A 21 -0.40 -3.19 5.28
C PHE A 21 -1.69 -3.50 4.53
N LEU A 22 -1.53 -3.94 3.28
CA LEU A 22 -2.62 -4.43 2.45
C LEU A 22 -2.57 -5.95 2.40
N LEU A 23 -3.66 -6.59 2.83
CA LEU A 23 -3.84 -8.03 2.82
C LEU A 23 -4.88 -8.41 1.77
N GLY A 24 -4.61 -9.48 1.02
CA GLY A 24 -5.41 -9.79 -0.15
C GLY A 24 -5.10 -11.11 -0.83
N ARG A 25 -5.53 -11.21 -2.09
CA ARG A 25 -5.24 -12.32 -2.99
C ARG A 25 -4.49 -11.83 -4.22
N VAL A 26 -3.71 -12.74 -4.80
CA VAL A 26 -2.95 -12.49 -6.02
C VAL A 26 -3.35 -13.53 -7.04
N HIS A 27 -3.77 -13.07 -8.22
CA HIS A 27 -4.11 -13.91 -9.35
C HIS A 27 -3.14 -13.62 -10.49
N ALA A 28 -2.37 -14.64 -10.90
CA ALA A 28 -1.56 -14.57 -12.09
C ALA A 28 -2.40 -14.99 -13.32
N ARG A 29 -2.49 -14.13 -14.33
CA ARG A 29 -3.21 -14.37 -15.59
C ARG A 29 -2.37 -13.85 -16.74
N GLU A 30 -1.96 -14.72 -17.66
CA GLU A 30 -1.29 -14.33 -18.92
C GLU A 30 -0.09 -13.38 -18.73
N GLY A 31 0.78 -13.69 -17.76
CA GLY A 31 1.95 -12.85 -17.46
C GLY A 31 1.62 -11.53 -16.73
N ARG A 32 0.39 -11.38 -16.23
CA ARG A 32 -0.07 -10.22 -15.44
C ARG A 32 -0.49 -10.67 -14.05
N TYR A 33 -0.35 -9.76 -13.08
CA TYR A 33 -0.87 -9.94 -11.74
C TYR A 33 -2.11 -9.07 -11.55
N VAL A 34 -3.18 -9.68 -11.04
CA VAL A 34 -4.36 -8.99 -10.52
C VAL A 34 -4.31 -9.14 -9.01
N VAL A 35 -4.39 -8.01 -8.31
CA VAL A 35 -4.29 -7.94 -6.86
C VAL A 35 -5.65 -7.58 -6.30
N GLU A 36 -6.25 -8.47 -5.54
CA GLU A 36 -7.49 -8.20 -4.82
C GLU A 36 -7.12 -7.83 -3.38
N VAL A 37 -7.27 -6.56 -3.01
CA VAL A 37 -7.06 -6.09 -1.64
C VAL A 37 -8.36 -6.30 -0.87
N LEU A 38 -8.30 -7.16 0.14
CA LEU A 38 -9.45 -7.57 0.95
C LEU A 38 -9.50 -6.85 2.29
N ARG A 39 -8.34 -6.45 2.81
CA ARG A 39 -8.22 -5.78 4.11
C ARG A 39 -7.04 -4.83 4.13
N ALA A 40 -7.23 -3.66 4.71
CA ALA A 40 -6.16 -2.78 5.18
C ALA A 40 -6.00 -2.95 6.69
N VAL A 41 -4.76 -3.06 7.16
CA VAL A 41 -4.42 -3.15 8.58
C VAL A 41 -3.53 -1.96 8.90
N GLU A 42 -4.01 -1.03 9.73
CA GLU A 42 -3.16 0.07 10.24
C GLU A 42 -1.98 -0.51 11.02
N ASP A 43 -0.79 0.02 10.77
CA ASP A 43 0.35 -0.27 11.63
C ASP A 43 0.29 0.67 12.84
N ALA A 44 -0.03 0.11 14.01
CA ALA A 44 -0.31 0.85 15.24
C ALA A 44 0.94 1.24 16.04
N GLY A 45 2.16 0.96 15.56
CA GLY A 45 3.35 1.01 16.44
C GLY A 45 4.70 1.39 15.84
N GLY A 46 4.81 1.79 14.58
CA GLY A 46 6.06 2.35 14.04
C GLY A 46 6.25 3.82 14.44
N PRO A 47 7.48 4.30 14.72
CA PRO A 47 7.73 5.73 14.89
C PRO A 47 7.40 6.47 13.60
N ALA A 48 6.26 7.16 13.59
CA ALA A 48 5.85 8.02 12.49
C ALA A 48 6.43 9.42 12.69
N THR A 49 7.19 9.92 11.71
CA THR A 49 7.42 11.37 11.58
C THR A 49 6.63 11.90 10.39
N ARG A 50 6.43 13.22 10.33
CA ARG A 50 5.71 13.94 9.24
C ARG A 50 6.23 13.66 7.82
N THR A 51 7.38 13.01 7.67
CA THR A 51 8.10 12.83 6.40
C THR A 51 8.83 11.49 6.28
N SER A 52 8.69 10.57 7.24
CA SER A 52 9.28 9.24 7.14
C SER A 52 8.44 8.22 7.92
N TRP A 53 7.76 7.34 7.19
CA TRP A 53 7.19 6.13 7.74
C TRP A 53 8.19 4.99 7.53
N THR A 54 8.56 4.26 8.58
CA THR A 54 9.41 3.06 8.48
C THR A 54 8.77 1.95 9.29
N PHE A 55 8.49 0.81 8.66
CA PHE A 55 7.91 -0.34 9.33
C PHE A 55 8.84 -0.82 10.45
N ALA A 56 8.33 -0.93 11.68
CA ALA A 56 9.04 -1.65 12.72
C ALA A 56 9.04 -3.15 12.37
N THR A 57 10.18 -3.83 12.53
CA THR A 57 10.31 -5.29 12.29
C THR A 57 9.31 -6.11 13.11
N THR A 58 8.83 -5.56 14.22
CA THR A 58 7.77 -6.13 15.08
C THR A 58 6.38 -6.13 14.43
N SER A 59 6.08 -5.19 13.52
CA SER A 59 4.80 -5.12 12.81
C SER A 59 4.63 -6.25 11.78
N LEU A 60 5.74 -6.75 11.23
CA LEU A 60 5.77 -7.94 10.36
C LEU A 60 5.47 -9.24 11.13
N LEU A 61 5.81 -9.32 12.42
CA LEU A 61 5.54 -10.51 13.25
C LEU A 61 4.05 -10.64 13.59
N GLY A 62 3.36 -9.53 13.91
CA GLY A 62 1.90 -9.52 14.13
C GLY A 62 1.09 -9.75 12.84
N LEU A 63 1.68 -9.49 11.68
CA LEU A 63 1.02 -9.69 10.39
C LEU A 63 0.74 -11.17 10.09
N ARG A 64 1.57 -12.10 10.60
CA ARG A 64 1.38 -13.55 10.38
C ARG A 64 0.03 -14.04 10.90
N ASP A 65 -0.37 -13.59 12.07
CA ASP A 65 -1.66 -13.96 12.67
C ASP A 65 -2.82 -13.24 11.96
N ALA A 66 -2.61 -11.98 11.55
CA ALA A 66 -3.59 -11.20 10.80
C ALA A 66 -3.82 -11.72 9.36
N MET A 67 -2.86 -12.43 8.79
CA MET A 67 -2.94 -12.95 7.43
C MET A 67 -4.08 -13.96 7.28
N ASN A 68 -4.33 -14.88 8.23
CA ASN A 68 -5.47 -15.82 8.21
C ASN A 68 -5.83 -16.40 6.81
N GLY A 69 -4.82 -16.79 6.01
CA GLY A 69 -4.99 -17.30 4.63
C GLY A 69 -4.91 -16.25 3.50
N HIS A 70 -4.82 -14.97 3.82
CA HIS A 70 -4.52 -13.85 2.91
C HIS A 70 -3.02 -13.62 2.77
N ARG A 71 -2.61 -13.04 1.63
CA ARG A 71 -1.22 -12.66 1.36
C ARG A 71 -1.00 -11.19 1.67
N LEU A 72 0.21 -10.83 2.09
CA LEU A 72 0.68 -9.45 2.05
C LEU A 72 0.83 -9.02 0.59
N VAL A 73 -0.07 -8.16 0.13
CA VAL A 73 -0.14 -7.69 -1.25
C VAL A 73 0.38 -6.27 -1.44
N GLY A 74 0.76 -5.59 -0.36
CA GLY A 74 1.30 -4.24 -0.46
C GLY A 74 1.20 -3.48 0.85
N TRP A 75 1.31 -2.17 0.73
CA TRP A 75 1.16 -1.22 1.82
C TRP A 75 0.42 0.02 1.36
N PHE A 76 -0.04 0.82 2.32
CA PHE A 76 -0.61 2.12 2.05
C PHE A 76 -0.08 3.16 3.01
N HIS A 77 -0.13 4.42 2.59
CA HIS A 77 -0.01 5.56 3.48
C HIS A 77 -0.86 6.74 3.03
N THR A 78 -1.15 7.64 3.97
CA THR A 78 -1.92 8.86 3.70
C THR A 78 -0.99 10.06 3.55
N HIS A 79 -1.22 10.90 2.55
CA HIS A 79 -0.62 12.24 2.48
C HIS A 79 -1.63 13.30 2.98
N PRO A 80 -1.22 14.26 3.82
CA PRO A 80 -2.04 15.43 4.12
C PRO A 80 -2.27 16.29 2.87
N GLY A 81 -3.29 17.14 2.89
CA GLY A 81 -3.72 17.89 1.70
C GLY A 81 -2.70 18.87 1.10
N ASP A 82 -1.63 19.21 1.83
CA ASP A 82 -0.51 20.04 1.39
C ASP A 82 0.70 19.23 0.86
N ALA A 83 0.68 17.90 1.01
CA ALA A 83 1.75 17.03 0.53
C ALA A 83 1.60 16.70 -0.97
N PRO A 84 2.71 16.39 -1.68
CA PRO A 84 2.66 16.07 -3.11
C PRO A 84 1.75 14.87 -3.42
N PRO A 85 1.01 14.84 -4.54
CA PRO A 85 0.09 13.75 -4.87
C PRO A 85 0.80 12.48 -5.41
N HIS A 86 2.11 12.34 -5.17
CA HIS A 86 2.93 11.25 -5.67
C HIS A 86 3.91 10.74 -4.60
N PRO A 87 4.38 9.49 -4.69
CA PRO A 87 5.36 8.94 -3.76
C PRO A 87 6.64 9.77 -3.74
N SER A 88 7.26 9.84 -2.56
CA SER A 88 8.58 10.40 -2.37
C SER A 88 9.67 9.40 -2.77
N PRO A 89 10.94 9.85 -2.93
CA PRO A 89 12.07 8.94 -3.08
C PRO A 89 12.21 7.95 -1.92
N ALA A 90 11.84 8.35 -0.69
CA ALA A 90 11.85 7.49 0.48
C ALA A 90 10.81 6.36 0.37
N ASP A 91 9.61 6.65 -0.13
CA ASP A 91 8.57 5.65 -0.38
C ASP A 91 9.00 4.63 -1.42
N THR A 92 9.71 5.09 -2.46
CA THR A 92 10.25 4.21 -3.50
C THR A 92 11.32 3.27 -2.93
N ALA A 93 12.24 3.80 -2.13
CA ALA A 93 13.26 2.99 -1.45
C ALA A 93 12.62 1.96 -0.50
N LEU A 94 11.66 2.39 0.33
CA LEU A 94 10.93 1.51 1.24
C LEU A 94 10.22 0.38 0.49
N HIS A 95 9.50 0.70 -0.60
CA HIS A 95 8.80 -0.30 -1.39
C HIS A 95 9.79 -1.30 -2.01
N ARG A 96 10.90 -0.83 -2.58
CA ARG A 96 11.93 -1.71 -3.14
C ARG A 96 12.53 -2.64 -2.09
N ASP A 97 12.85 -2.11 -0.92
CA ASP A 97 13.63 -2.82 0.09
C ASP A 97 12.75 -3.81 0.89
N LEU A 98 11.45 -3.52 1.05
CA LEU A 98 10.53 -4.33 1.87
C LEU A 98 9.43 -5.07 1.08
N PHE A 99 9.12 -4.64 -0.15
CA PHE A 99 8.01 -5.14 -0.97
C PHE A 99 8.49 -5.56 -2.37
N GLY A 100 9.53 -6.40 -2.43
CA GLY A 100 10.19 -6.80 -3.67
C GLY A 100 9.45 -7.79 -4.58
N HIS A 101 8.25 -8.26 -4.22
CA HIS A 101 7.51 -9.15 -5.11
C HIS A 101 6.81 -8.38 -6.24
N PRO A 102 6.79 -8.90 -7.48
CA PRO A 102 6.28 -8.17 -8.65
C PRO A 102 4.77 -7.88 -8.62
N TRP A 103 4.03 -8.51 -7.71
CA TRP A 103 2.61 -8.25 -7.49
C TRP A 103 2.34 -7.26 -6.36
N GLN A 104 3.35 -6.85 -5.59
CA GLN A 104 3.14 -5.96 -4.46
C GLN A 104 2.89 -4.52 -4.95
N ILE A 105 1.98 -3.83 -4.27
CA ILE A 105 1.59 -2.46 -4.60
C ILE A 105 1.84 -1.50 -3.44
N ALA A 106 2.00 -0.21 -3.75
CA ALA A 106 1.90 0.88 -2.79
C ALA A 106 0.64 1.70 -3.09
N ALA A 107 -0.22 1.93 -2.11
CA ALA A 107 -1.40 2.78 -2.26
C ALA A 107 -1.21 4.11 -1.52
N LEU A 108 -1.30 5.21 -2.26
CA LEU A 108 -1.30 6.56 -1.70
C LEU A 108 -2.73 7.04 -1.53
N ILE A 109 -3.08 7.47 -0.32
CA ILE A 109 -4.40 7.99 0.01
C ILE A 109 -4.29 9.49 0.27
N SER A 110 -4.97 10.30 -0.52
CA SER A 110 -4.97 11.77 -0.41
C SER A 110 -6.40 12.32 -0.47
N PRO A 111 -6.62 13.61 -0.21
CA PRO A 111 -7.93 14.23 -0.43
C PRO A 111 -8.42 14.13 -1.88
N ALA A 112 -7.52 13.99 -2.86
CA ALA A 112 -7.87 13.80 -4.26
C ALA A 112 -8.34 12.36 -4.59
N GLY A 113 -8.16 11.42 -3.67
CA GLY A 113 -8.53 10.02 -3.83
C GLY A 113 -7.36 9.07 -3.56
N ILE A 114 -7.51 7.84 -4.08
CA ILE A 114 -6.53 6.76 -3.94
C ILE A 114 -5.80 6.60 -5.27
N THR A 115 -4.47 6.48 -5.20
CA THR A 115 -3.62 6.13 -6.34
C THR A 115 -2.78 4.92 -6.00
N CYS A 116 -2.74 3.93 -6.89
CA CYS A 116 -1.94 2.73 -6.69
C CYS A 116 -0.68 2.79 -7.55
N TYR A 117 0.42 2.29 -7.00
CA TYR A 117 1.73 2.23 -7.65
C TYR A 117 2.29 0.81 -7.59
N ARG A 118 3.09 0.48 -8.59
CA ARG A 118 3.89 -0.75 -8.68
C ARG A 118 5.35 -0.41 -8.94
N LEU A 119 6.24 -1.28 -8.53
CA LEU A 119 7.64 -1.18 -8.93
C LEU A 119 7.79 -1.48 -10.44
N ALA A 120 8.52 -0.62 -11.14
CA ALA A 120 8.87 -0.76 -12.54
C ALA A 120 10.35 -0.41 -12.73
N GLY A 121 11.21 -1.42 -12.70
CA GLY A 121 12.65 -1.20 -12.56
C GLY A 121 12.96 -0.73 -11.14
N GLU A 122 13.47 0.49 -11.01
CA GLU A 122 13.83 1.10 -9.72
C GLU A 122 12.83 2.16 -9.24
N GLU A 123 11.73 2.39 -9.98
CA GLU A 123 10.79 3.46 -9.70
C GLU A 123 9.37 2.94 -9.44
N LEU A 124 8.63 3.66 -8.60
CA LEU A 124 7.19 3.49 -8.47
C LEU A 124 6.47 4.15 -9.65
N ARG A 125 5.69 3.36 -10.38
CA ARG A 125 4.84 3.83 -11.48
C ARG A 125 3.40 3.52 -11.16
N GLU A 126 2.52 4.46 -11.50
CA GLU A 126 1.08 4.28 -11.31
C GLU A 126 0.59 3.00 -12.00
N CYS A 127 -0.27 2.26 -11.31
CA CYS A 127 -0.96 1.11 -11.85
C CYS A 127 -2.48 1.31 -11.76
N PRO A 128 -3.23 0.87 -12.77
CA PRO A 128 -4.69 0.96 -12.73
C PRO A 128 -5.26 0.21 -11.53
N TRP A 129 -6.28 0.81 -10.94
CA TRP A 129 -7.05 0.20 -9.87
C TRP A 129 -8.52 0.52 -10.09
N SER A 130 -9.38 -0.31 -9.52
CA SER A 130 -10.83 -0.13 -9.55
C SER A 130 -11.40 -0.51 -8.20
N PRO A 131 -12.34 0.26 -7.63
CA PRO A 131 -13.07 -0.21 -6.46
C PRO A 131 -13.85 -1.47 -6.85
N THR A 132 -13.86 -2.47 -5.96
CA THR A 132 -14.76 -3.61 -6.15
C THR A 132 -16.19 -3.08 -6.04
N PRO A 133 -17.09 -3.39 -7.00
CA PRO A 133 -18.49 -3.00 -6.89
C PRO A 133 -19.08 -3.55 -5.59
N ALA A 134 -19.89 -2.71 -4.92
CA ALA A 134 -20.55 -3.02 -3.65
C ALA A 134 -21.55 -4.18 -3.76
#